data_AF-A0A846T4G6-F1
#
_entry.id   AF-A0A846T4G6-F1
#
_cell.length_a   1.000
_cell.length_b   1.000
_cell.length_c   1.000
_cell.angle_alpha   90.00
_cell.angle_beta   90.00
_cell.angle_gamma   90.00
#
_symmetry.space_group_name_H-M   'P 1'
#
loop_
_entity.id
_entity.type
_entity.pdbx_description
1 polymer ?
#
loop_
_entity_poly.entity_id
_entity_poly.type
_entity_poly.pdbx_seq_one_letter_code
_entity_poly.pdbx_strand_id
1 'polypeptide(L)'
;MIDGLAPVVRLLNGDIGLMAQHNQPWLSLVPVAEVKSSYNGLLVLLFMAISSLVAVGLIHWLASSAARRGPAWDCGFPNARTDSQYGAGSLAQPIRRTFGSMVFQARERVTMPPPGDASTARIDVEIRDPVWDYGYTPITRAVVAISSRFNYLQFLTIRLYLSLVFGALVLLLLRLALWR
;
A
#
# COMPACT_ATOMS: atom_id res chain seq x y z
N MET A 1 -19.25 31.90 -1.31
CA MET A 1 -18.18 30.88 -1.23
C MET A 1 -18.33 29.81 -2.31
N ILE A 2 -19.54 29.34 -2.63
CA ILE A 2 -19.78 28.35 -3.71
C ILE A 2 -19.46 28.92 -5.11
N ASP A 3 -19.70 30.22 -5.35
CA ASP A 3 -19.36 30.89 -6.62
C ASP A 3 -17.85 30.84 -6.95
N GLY A 4 -16.97 30.58 -5.97
CA GLY A 4 -15.53 30.41 -6.19
C GLY A 4 -15.15 29.13 -6.94
N LEU A 5 -16.05 28.14 -7.00
CA LEU A 5 -15.87 26.89 -7.76
C LEU A 5 -16.32 27.01 -9.22
N ALA A 6 -17.00 28.11 -9.58
CA ALA A 6 -17.50 28.36 -10.93
C ALA A 6 -16.45 28.21 -12.06
N PRO A 7 -15.19 28.68 -11.94
CA PRO A 7 -14.22 28.53 -13.03
C PRO A 7 -13.81 27.06 -13.25
N VAL A 8 -13.71 26.26 -12.18
CA VAL A 8 -13.37 24.84 -12.27
C VAL A 8 -14.49 24.04 -12.93
N VAL A 9 -15.74 24.33 -12.56
CA VAL A 9 -16.92 23.65 -13.14
C VAL A 9 -17.10 23.99 -14.62
N ARG A 10 -16.85 25.24 -15.04
CA ARG A 10 -16.88 25.62 -16.47
C ARG A 10 -15.86 24.85 -17.30
N LEU A 11 -14.66 24.65 -16.75
CA LEU A 11 -13.59 23.88 -17.38
C LEU A 11 -13.97 22.40 -17.59
N LEU A 12 -14.74 21.82 -16.67
CA LEU A 12 -15.13 20.40 -16.70
C LEU A 12 -16.41 20.14 -17.51
N ASN A 13 -17.36 21.09 -17.53
CA ASN A 13 -18.68 20.91 -18.16
C ASN A 13 -18.82 21.60 -19.54
N GLY A 14 -17.72 21.97 -20.19
CA GLY A 14 -17.76 22.58 -21.53
C GLY A 14 -18.44 23.95 -21.54
N ASP A 15 -18.01 24.84 -20.65
CA ASP A 15 -18.45 26.24 -20.52
C ASP A 15 -19.87 26.45 -19.95
N ILE A 16 -20.53 25.38 -19.53
CA ILE A 16 -21.77 25.46 -18.73
C ILE A 16 -21.41 25.83 -17.29
N GLY A 17 -21.61 27.10 -16.96
CA GLY A 17 -21.30 27.66 -15.64
C GLY A 17 -22.37 27.40 -14.58
N LEU A 18 -21.95 27.36 -13.32
CA LEU A 18 -22.84 27.45 -12.16
C LEU A 18 -23.58 28.81 -12.19
N MET A 19 -24.90 28.80 -11.92
CA MET A 19 -25.69 30.02 -11.75
C MET A 19 -25.20 30.81 -10.52
N ALA A 20 -25.14 32.13 -10.63
CA ALA A 20 -24.63 32.99 -9.56
C ALA A 20 -25.52 32.88 -8.31
N GLN A 21 -24.91 32.48 -7.19
CA GLN A 21 -25.58 32.22 -5.91
C GLN A 21 -25.48 33.41 -4.93
N HIS A 22 -24.78 34.48 -5.35
CA HIS A 22 -24.37 35.62 -4.53
C HIS A 22 -25.50 36.38 -3.81
N ASN A 23 -26.72 36.38 -4.37
CA ASN A 23 -27.85 37.16 -3.83
C ASN A 23 -28.82 36.32 -2.97
N GLN A 24 -28.46 35.08 -2.63
CA GLN A 24 -29.27 34.21 -1.78
C GLN A 24 -28.82 34.29 -0.32
N PRO A 25 -29.76 34.36 0.65
CA PRO A 25 -29.40 34.31 2.05
C PRO A 25 -28.78 32.94 2.39
N TRP A 26 -27.59 32.97 3.03
CA TRP A 26 -26.99 31.92 3.88
C TRP A 26 -27.27 30.46 3.44
N LEU A 27 -26.26 29.73 2.91
CA LEU A 27 -26.30 28.25 2.73
C LEU A 27 -27.54 27.68 1.97
N SER A 28 -28.31 28.52 1.28
CA SER A 28 -29.42 28.16 0.42
C SER A 28 -28.93 27.95 -1.01
N LEU A 29 -29.29 26.83 -1.64
CA LEU A 29 -28.95 26.50 -3.03
C LEU A 29 -30.08 26.97 -3.96
N VAL A 30 -29.73 27.65 -5.05
CA VAL A 30 -30.68 28.07 -6.08
C VAL A 30 -31.30 26.82 -6.71
N PRO A 31 -32.64 26.70 -6.77
CA PRO A 31 -33.28 25.55 -7.36
C PRO A 31 -33.00 25.50 -8.86
N VAL A 32 -32.47 24.36 -9.32
CA VAL A 32 -32.36 24.04 -10.75
C VAL A 32 -33.78 23.65 -11.20
N ALA A 33 -34.53 24.64 -11.69
CA ALA A 33 -35.95 24.64 -12.07
C ALA A 33 -36.96 24.93 -10.94
N GLU A 34 -37.94 25.80 -11.24
CA GLU A 34 -39.02 26.32 -10.35
C GLU A 34 -39.88 25.24 -9.66
N VAL A 35 -39.71 23.96 -10.00
CA VAL A 35 -40.55 22.84 -9.54
C VAL A 35 -39.91 22.04 -8.39
N LYS A 36 -38.67 22.34 -7.96
CA LYS A 36 -38.04 21.61 -6.83
C LYS A 36 -37.75 22.53 -5.65
N SER A 37 -38.34 22.17 -4.50
CA SER A 37 -38.18 22.83 -3.20
C SER A 37 -36.72 23.15 -2.91
N SER A 38 -36.39 24.44 -2.73
CA SER A 38 -35.06 24.87 -2.30
C SER A 38 -34.83 24.45 -0.84
N TYR A 39 -33.82 23.62 -0.58
CA TYR A 39 -33.48 23.17 0.77
C TYR A 39 -32.33 24.03 1.32
N ASN A 40 -32.49 24.55 2.53
CA ASN A 40 -31.42 25.23 3.26
C ASN A 40 -30.47 24.17 3.84
N GLY A 41 -29.22 24.14 3.38
CA GLY A 41 -28.24 23.11 3.78
C GLY A 41 -27.95 23.09 5.27
N LEU A 42 -28.00 24.25 5.95
CA LEU A 42 -27.88 24.32 7.40
C LEU A 42 -29.07 23.68 8.11
N LEU A 43 -30.28 23.88 7.60
CA LEU A 43 -31.50 23.33 8.19
C LEU A 43 -31.50 21.80 8.07
N VAL A 44 -31.05 21.26 6.93
CA VAL A 44 -30.85 19.81 6.75
C VAL A 44 -29.78 19.29 7.70
N LEU A 45 -28.64 19.99 7.84
CA LEU A 45 -27.58 19.62 8.76
C LEU A 45 -28.06 19.61 10.23
N LEU A 46 -28.78 20.65 10.65
CA LEU A 46 -29.34 20.76 11.99
C LEU A 46 -30.37 19.66 12.24
N PHE A 47 -31.24 19.39 11.28
CA PHE A 47 -32.19 18.30 11.38
C PHE A 47 -31.49 16.95 11.55
N MET A 48 -30.49 16.64 10.71
CA MET A 48 -29.69 15.42 10.83
C MET A 48 -28.95 15.34 12.16
N ALA A 49 -28.37 16.44 12.64
CA ALA A 49 -27.67 16.49 13.92
C ALA A 49 -28.62 16.25 15.09
N ILE A 50 -29.77 16.94 15.11
CA ILE A 50 -30.79 16.78 16.15
C ILE A 50 -31.37 15.38 16.12
N SER A 51 -31.74 14.84 14.94
CA SER A 51 -32.26 13.48 14.83
C SER A 51 -31.25 12.44 15.31
N SER A 52 -29.97 12.64 15.00
CA SER A 52 -28.90 11.74 15.45
C SER A 52 -28.69 11.81 16.96
N LEU A 53 -28.69 13.02 17.54
CA LEU A 53 -28.56 13.21 18.98
C LEU A 53 -29.76 12.60 19.74
N VAL A 54 -30.97 12.80 19.22
CA VAL A 54 -32.19 12.19 19.77
C VAL A 54 -32.12 10.67 19.66
N ALA A 55 -31.71 10.12 18.52
CA ALA A 55 -31.54 8.68 18.33
C ALA A 55 -30.49 8.10 19.29
N VAL A 56 -29.33 8.72 19.42
CA VAL A 56 -28.26 8.31 20.35
C VAL A 56 -28.75 8.40 21.80
N GLY A 57 -29.43 9.49 22.16
CA GLY A 57 -30.00 9.67 23.51
C GLY A 57 -31.05 8.61 23.83
N LEU A 58 -31.97 8.32 22.90
CA LEU A 58 -32.95 7.24 23.02
C LEU A 58 -32.28 5.88 23.13
N ILE A 59 -31.26 5.60 22.32
CA ILE A 59 -30.51 4.34 22.41
C ILE A 59 -29.86 4.23 23.79
N HIS A 60 -29.17 5.25 24.29
CA HIS A 60 -28.55 5.17 25.62
C HIS A 60 -29.56 5.11 26.78
N TRP A 61 -30.75 5.70 26.61
CA TRP A 61 -31.79 5.68 27.64
C TRP A 61 -32.61 4.39 27.66
N LEU A 62 -32.94 3.82 26.48
CA LEU A 62 -33.74 2.61 26.35
C LEU A 62 -32.90 1.33 26.22
N ALA A 63 -31.67 1.40 25.72
CA ALA A 63 -30.88 0.20 25.52
C ALA A 63 -30.37 -0.34 26.85
N SER A 64 -30.63 -1.62 27.07
CA SER A 64 -30.02 -2.35 28.16
C SER A 64 -28.51 -2.46 27.91
N SER A 65 -27.71 -2.04 28.89
CA SER A 65 -26.26 -2.28 28.91
C SER A 65 -25.90 -3.72 29.27
N ALA A 66 -26.89 -4.60 29.40
CA ALA A 66 -26.71 -6.02 29.71
C ALA A 66 -26.05 -6.75 28.54
N ALA A 67 -24.72 -6.75 28.51
CA ALA A 67 -23.95 -7.60 27.62
C ALA A 67 -23.77 -8.98 28.28
N ARG A 68 -24.33 -10.02 27.67
CA ARG A 68 -24.04 -11.40 28.07
C ARG A 68 -22.73 -11.84 27.43
N ARG A 69 -21.73 -12.18 28.24
CA ARG A 69 -20.52 -12.86 27.75
C ARG A 69 -20.86 -14.31 27.44
N GLY A 70 -20.62 -14.71 26.20
CA GLY A 70 -20.66 -16.10 25.75
C GLY A 70 -19.28 -16.54 25.29
N PRO A 71 -19.13 -17.82 24.90
CA PRO A 71 -17.96 -18.25 24.15
C PRO A 71 -17.82 -17.42 22.86
N ALA A 72 -16.59 -17.26 22.37
CA ALA A 72 -16.35 -16.61 21.09
C ALA A 72 -17.08 -17.38 19.98
N TRP A 73 -17.63 -16.67 19.00
CA TRP A 73 -18.21 -17.30 17.82
C TRP A 73 -17.11 -18.02 17.05
N ASP A 74 -17.23 -19.34 16.94
CA ASP A 74 -16.20 -20.24 16.42
C ASP A 74 -16.53 -20.78 15.02
N CYS A 75 -17.54 -20.20 14.35
CA CYS A 75 -18.03 -20.65 13.04
C CYS A 75 -18.39 -22.15 12.99
N GLY A 76 -18.70 -22.78 14.13
CA GLY A 76 -19.01 -24.21 14.23
C GLY A 76 -17.77 -25.10 14.43
N PHE A 77 -16.59 -24.53 14.72
CA PHE A 77 -15.35 -25.26 14.99
C PHE A 77 -14.86 -25.01 16.43
N PRO A 78 -15.24 -25.85 17.41
CA PRO A 78 -14.98 -25.61 18.83
C PRO A 78 -13.49 -25.70 19.23
N ASN A 79 -12.62 -26.14 18.34
CA ASN A 79 -11.20 -26.30 18.61
C ASN A 79 -10.41 -25.13 18.01
N ALA A 80 -9.95 -24.20 18.85
CA ALA A 80 -9.17 -23.03 18.43
C ALA A 80 -7.70 -23.40 18.13
N ARG A 81 -7.50 -24.33 17.21
CA ARG A 81 -6.16 -24.71 16.75
C ARG A 81 -5.61 -23.62 15.82
N THR A 82 -4.29 -23.54 15.70
CA THR A 82 -3.63 -22.51 14.87
C THR A 82 -3.73 -22.79 13.38
N ASP A 83 -3.95 -24.05 12.99
CA ASP A 83 -4.17 -24.50 11.62
C ASP A 83 -5.57 -24.16 11.07
N SER A 84 -6.57 -24.06 11.96
CA SER A 84 -7.92 -23.62 11.62
C SER A 84 -8.10 -22.10 11.66
N GLN A 85 -7.05 -21.35 11.95
CA GLN A 85 -7.06 -19.89 12.02
C GLN A 85 -6.36 -19.26 10.82
N TYR A 86 -6.68 -17.98 10.57
CA TYR A 86 -5.97 -17.20 9.57
C TYR A 86 -4.49 -17.05 9.97
N GLY A 87 -3.61 -17.61 9.13
CA GLY A 87 -2.16 -17.51 9.31
C GLY A 87 -1.56 -16.25 8.69
N ALA A 88 -0.23 -16.18 8.72
CA ALA A 88 0.53 -15.07 8.14
C ALA A 88 0.24 -14.85 6.64
N GLY A 89 -0.03 -15.92 5.89
CA GLY A 89 -0.38 -15.83 4.46
C GLY A 89 -1.67 -15.03 4.23
N SER A 90 -2.69 -15.26 5.05
CA SER A 90 -3.97 -14.58 4.99
C SER A 90 -3.85 -13.10 5.38
N LEU A 91 -3.01 -12.80 6.38
CA LEU A 91 -2.70 -11.43 6.78
C LEU A 91 -1.93 -10.66 5.69
N ALA A 92 -0.99 -11.32 5.01
CA ALA A 92 -0.19 -10.72 3.94
C ALA A 92 -0.94 -10.63 2.59
N GLN A 93 -2.06 -11.33 2.42
CA GLN A 93 -2.79 -11.40 1.15
C GLN A 93 -3.27 -10.04 0.62
N PRO A 94 -3.88 -9.14 1.43
CA PRO A 94 -4.28 -7.82 0.94
C PRO A 94 -3.09 -7.00 0.47
N ILE A 95 -1.98 -7.05 1.21
CA ILE A 95 -0.75 -6.32 0.86
C ILE A 95 -0.18 -6.85 -0.45
N ARG A 96 -0.13 -8.18 -0.63
CA ARG A 96 0.30 -8.81 -1.89
C ARG A 96 -0.61 -8.47 -3.07
N ARG A 97 -1.93 -8.42 -2.88
CA ARG A 97 -2.87 -8.07 -3.96
C ARG A 97 -2.78 -6.59 -4.37
N THR A 98 -2.60 -5.69 -3.40
CA THR A 98 -2.57 -4.26 -3.67
C THR A 98 -1.20 -3.77 -4.15
N PHE A 99 -0.12 -4.25 -3.51
CA PHE A 99 1.25 -3.76 -3.76
C PHE A 99 2.16 -4.80 -4.42
N GLY A 100 1.89 -6.08 -4.21
CA GLY A 100 2.75 -7.16 -4.68
C GLY A 100 2.89 -7.21 -6.20
N SER A 101 1.84 -6.86 -6.96
CA SER A 101 1.90 -6.80 -8.43
C SER A 101 2.87 -5.72 -8.94
N MET A 102 2.91 -4.56 -8.29
CA MET A 102 3.76 -3.43 -8.69
C MET A 102 5.20 -3.59 -8.19
N VAL A 103 5.40 -4.01 -6.94
CA VAL A 103 6.72 -4.02 -6.29
C VAL A 103 7.45 -5.36 -6.49
N PHE A 104 6.73 -6.48 -6.40
CA PHE A 104 7.33 -7.83 -6.32
C PHE A 104 6.83 -8.78 -7.41
N GLN A 105 6.23 -8.25 -8.48
CA GLN A 105 5.59 -9.01 -9.56
C GLN A 105 4.79 -10.22 -9.05
N ALA A 106 4.13 -10.08 -7.90
CA ALA A 106 3.50 -11.20 -7.20
C ALA A 106 2.29 -11.69 -7.99
N ARG A 107 2.25 -12.99 -8.26
CA ARG A 107 1.15 -13.67 -8.96
C ARG A 107 0.52 -14.70 -8.04
N GLU A 108 -0.79 -14.66 -7.93
CA GLU A 108 -1.60 -15.60 -7.16
C GLU A 108 -2.54 -16.34 -8.12
N ARG A 109 -2.46 -17.66 -8.15
CA ARG A 109 -3.38 -18.52 -8.89
C ARG A 109 -4.19 -19.33 -7.90
N VAL A 110 -5.51 -19.24 -7.99
CA VAL A 110 -6.44 -20.00 -7.16
C VAL A 110 -7.17 -20.98 -8.06
N THR A 111 -7.06 -22.27 -7.74
CA THR A 111 -7.82 -23.33 -8.39
C THR A 111 -8.86 -23.82 -7.39
N MET A 112 -10.13 -23.52 -7.67
CA MET A 112 -11.26 -23.94 -6.85
C MET A 112 -12.07 -25.00 -7.61
N PRO A 113 -12.24 -26.21 -7.05
CA PRO A 113 -13.09 -27.24 -7.64
C PRO A 113 -14.54 -26.75 -7.77
N PRO A 114 -15.27 -27.20 -8.80
CA PRO A 114 -16.70 -26.96 -8.86
C PRO A 114 -17.46 -27.66 -7.71
N PRO A 115 -18.64 -27.16 -7.33
CA PRO A 115 -19.44 -27.77 -6.27
C PRO A 115 -19.79 -29.22 -6.62
N GLY A 116 -19.50 -30.15 -5.71
CA GLY A 116 -19.69 -31.60 -5.91
C GLY A 116 -18.43 -32.33 -6.34
N ASP A 117 -17.34 -31.63 -6.70
CA ASP A 117 -16.02 -32.22 -6.88
C ASP A 117 -15.26 -32.26 -5.54
N ALA A 118 -14.73 -33.44 -5.20
CA ALA A 118 -13.96 -33.68 -3.97
C ALA A 118 -12.46 -33.37 -4.12
N SER A 119 -12.03 -32.88 -5.29
CA SER A 119 -10.65 -32.49 -5.52
C SER A 119 -10.21 -31.34 -4.58
N THR A 120 -8.92 -31.28 -4.25
CA THR A 120 -8.41 -30.29 -3.28
C THR A 120 -8.23 -28.93 -3.95
N ALA A 121 -8.76 -27.87 -3.30
CA ALA A 121 -8.47 -26.50 -3.72
C ALA A 121 -6.97 -26.18 -3.56
N ARG A 122 -6.40 -25.51 -4.56
CA ARG A 122 -4.97 -25.16 -4.58
C ARG A 122 -4.79 -23.65 -4.74
N ILE A 123 -3.84 -23.11 -3.98
CA ILE A 123 -3.38 -21.73 -4.10
C ILE A 123 -1.87 -21.75 -4.38
N ASP A 124 -1.49 -21.24 -5.55
CA ASP A 124 -0.10 -21.13 -5.96
C ASP A 124 0.31 -19.65 -5.94
N VAL A 125 1.35 -19.33 -5.17
CA VAL A 125 1.85 -17.97 -4.99
C VAL A 125 3.28 -17.89 -5.50
N GLU A 126 3.49 -17.06 -6.52
CA GLU A 126 4.81 -16.79 -7.10
C GLU A 126 5.17 -15.33 -6.82
N ILE A 127 6.35 -15.09 -6.25
CA ILE A 127 6.84 -13.75 -5.91
C ILE A 127 8.22 -13.60 -6.53
N ARG A 128 8.44 -12.49 -7.25
CA ARG A 128 9.71 -12.22 -7.93
C ARG A 128 10.14 -10.79 -7.69
N ASP A 129 11.24 -10.64 -6.95
CA ASP A 129 11.80 -9.32 -6.62
C ASP A 129 12.60 -8.74 -7.80
N PRO A 130 12.10 -7.72 -8.50
CA PRO A 130 12.80 -7.13 -9.64
C PRO A 130 14.04 -6.34 -9.21
N VAL A 131 14.04 -5.74 -8.01
CA VAL A 131 15.17 -4.98 -7.49
C VAL A 131 16.33 -5.92 -7.21
N TRP A 132 16.04 -7.10 -6.68
CA TRP A 132 17.05 -8.14 -6.50
C TRP A 132 17.61 -8.63 -7.83
N ASP A 133 16.73 -8.96 -8.78
CA ASP A 133 17.11 -9.50 -10.08
C ASP A 133 17.91 -8.51 -10.94
N TYR A 134 17.51 -7.24 -10.97
CA TYR A 134 18.14 -6.22 -11.82
C TYR A 134 19.20 -5.37 -11.11
N GLY A 135 19.16 -5.28 -9.78
CA GLY A 135 20.09 -4.49 -8.98
C GLY A 135 21.18 -5.34 -8.33
N TYR A 136 20.79 -6.17 -7.36
CA TYR A 136 21.75 -6.93 -6.55
C TYR A 136 22.46 -8.04 -7.33
N THR A 137 21.73 -8.75 -8.19
CA THR A 137 22.28 -9.87 -8.95
C THR A 137 23.44 -9.48 -9.87
N PRO A 138 23.38 -8.41 -10.67
CA PRO A 138 24.55 -8.01 -11.48
C PRO A 138 25.72 -7.51 -10.63
N ILE A 139 25.46 -6.82 -9.52
CA ILE A 139 26.52 -6.36 -8.61
C ILE A 139 27.25 -7.56 -7.99
N THR A 140 26.51 -8.52 -7.45
CA THR A 140 27.10 -9.74 -6.88
C THR A 140 27.89 -10.52 -7.93
N ARG A 141 27.37 -10.66 -9.15
CA ARG A 141 28.12 -11.25 -10.27
C ARG A 141 29.40 -10.49 -10.60
N ALA A 142 29.36 -9.16 -10.62
CA ALA A 142 30.54 -8.32 -10.87
C ALA A 142 31.59 -8.47 -9.77
N VAL A 143 31.18 -8.47 -8.50
CA VAL A 143 32.08 -8.69 -7.35
C VAL A 143 32.73 -10.06 -7.43
N VAL A 144 31.95 -11.11 -7.74
CA VAL A 144 32.47 -12.46 -7.92
C VAL A 144 33.45 -12.52 -9.11
N ALA A 145 33.14 -11.86 -10.23
CA ALA A 145 34.02 -11.81 -11.40
C ALA A 145 35.35 -11.11 -11.06
N ILE A 146 35.31 -9.96 -10.39
CA ILE A 146 36.51 -9.24 -9.95
C ILE A 146 37.31 -10.09 -8.97
N SER A 147 36.65 -10.64 -7.94
CA SER A 147 37.30 -11.50 -6.95
C SER A 147 38.00 -12.70 -7.60
N SER A 148 37.34 -13.35 -8.56
CA SER A 148 37.93 -14.48 -9.30
C SER A 148 39.16 -14.06 -10.11
N ARG A 149 39.17 -12.83 -10.66
CA ARG A 149 40.32 -12.27 -11.38
C ARG A 149 41.49 -11.96 -10.45
N PHE A 150 41.20 -11.41 -9.27
CA PHE A 150 42.22 -11.16 -8.23
C PHE A 150 42.80 -12.45 -7.67
N ASN A 151 42.03 -13.55 -7.66
CA ASN A 151 42.53 -14.85 -7.23
C ASN A 151 43.72 -15.33 -8.09
N TYR A 152 43.77 -14.95 -9.37
CA TYR A 152 44.93 -15.23 -10.22
C TYR A 152 46.23 -14.60 -9.71
N LEU A 153 46.15 -13.48 -8.97
CA LEU A 153 47.32 -12.83 -8.35
C LEU A 153 48.01 -13.71 -7.32
N GLN A 154 47.29 -14.65 -6.70
CA GLN A 154 47.86 -15.58 -5.72
C GLN A 154 48.78 -16.63 -6.36
N PHE A 155 48.64 -16.88 -7.67
CA PHE A 155 49.43 -17.86 -8.42
C PHE A 155 50.56 -17.22 -9.24
N LEU A 156 50.92 -15.96 -8.95
CA LEU A 156 52.04 -15.29 -9.62
C LEU A 156 53.37 -15.92 -9.24
N THR A 157 54.31 -15.91 -10.19
CA THR A 157 55.69 -16.33 -9.92
C THR A 157 56.35 -15.39 -8.90
N ILE A 158 57.32 -15.91 -8.15
CA ILE A 158 58.04 -15.18 -7.08
C ILE A 158 58.55 -13.81 -7.58
N ARG A 159 59.10 -13.76 -8.81
CA ARG A 159 59.62 -12.52 -9.41
C ARG A 159 58.53 -11.45 -9.59
N LEU A 160 57.37 -11.83 -10.10
CA LEU A 160 56.25 -10.90 -10.33
C LEU A 160 55.67 -10.42 -9.00
N TYR A 161 55.54 -11.33 -8.03
CA TYR A 161 55.07 -11.00 -6.68
C TYR A 161 55.96 -9.96 -6.00
N LEU A 162 57.30 -10.17 -5.98
CA LEU A 162 58.25 -9.20 -5.40
C LEU A 162 58.15 -7.83 -6.09
N SER A 163 58.02 -7.79 -7.42
CA SER A 163 57.90 -6.53 -8.16
C SER A 163 56.62 -5.76 -7.83
N LEU A 164 55.50 -6.48 -7.63
CA LEU A 164 54.22 -5.89 -7.26
C LEU A 164 54.27 -5.29 -5.84
N VAL A 165 54.86 -6.01 -4.88
CA VAL A 165 55.05 -5.51 -3.51
C VAL A 165 55.98 -4.29 -3.47
N PHE A 166 57.11 -4.33 -4.20
CA PHE A 166 58.01 -3.19 -4.30
C PHE A 166 57.33 -1.96 -4.92
N GLY A 167 56.56 -2.14 -5.99
CA GLY A 167 55.77 -1.07 -6.61
C GLY A 167 54.72 -0.47 -5.66
N ALA A 168 54.01 -1.32 -4.90
CA ALA A 168 53.06 -0.87 -3.89
C ALA A 168 53.73 -0.05 -2.78
N LEU A 169 54.93 -0.44 -2.33
CA LEU A 169 55.75 0.32 -1.37
C LEU A 169 56.17 1.68 -1.90
N VAL A 170 56.66 1.75 -3.15
CA VAL A 170 57.02 3.01 -3.79
C VAL A 170 55.81 3.94 -3.91
N LEU A 171 54.66 3.42 -4.36
CA LEU A 171 53.40 4.19 -4.43
C LEU A 171 52.95 4.71 -3.06
N LEU A 172 53.06 3.88 -2.02
CA LEU A 172 52.74 4.28 -0.65
C LEU A 172 53.64 5.44 -0.19
N LEU A 173 54.94 5.33 -0.41
CA LEU A 173 55.93 6.36 -0.08
C LEU A 173 55.66 7.65 -0.86
N LEU A 174 55.36 7.55 -2.15
CA LEU A 174 55.01 8.69 -3.01
C LEU A 174 53.76 9.41 -2.51
N ARG A 175 52.70 8.66 -2.18
CA ARG A 175 51.47 9.22 -1.62
C ARG A 175 51.74 9.97 -0.31
N LEU A 176 52.58 9.40 0.55
CA LEU A 176 52.93 10.00 1.85
C LEU A 176 53.80 11.25 1.68
N ALA A 177 54.66 11.29 0.66
CA ALA A 177 55.46 12.46 0.32
C ALA A 177 54.61 13.59 -0.31
N LEU A 178 53.61 13.26 -1.12
CA LEU A 178 52.67 14.21 -1.74
C LEU A 178 51.64 14.80 -0.76
N TRP A 179 51.40 14.13 0.36
CA TRP A 179 50.48 14.58 1.43
C TRP A 179 51.20 15.35 2.55
N ARG A 180 52.51 15.56 2.44
CA ARG A 180 53.29 16.51 3.24
C ARG A 180 53.43 17.82 2.48
#